data_AF-A0A660UGE2-F1
#
_entry.id   AF-A0A660UGE2-F1
#
_cell.length_a   1.000
_cell.length_b   1.000
_cell.length_c   1.000
_cell.angle_alpha   90.00
_cell.angle_beta   90.00
_cell.angle_gamma   90.00
#
_symmetry.space_group_name_H-M   'P 1'
#
loop_
_entity.id
_entity.type
_entity.pdbx_description
1 polymer ?
#
loop_
_entity_poly.entity_id
_entity_poly.type
_entity_poly.pdbx_seq_one_letter_code
_entity_poly.pdbx_strand_id
1 'polypeptide(L)'
;MWQSLTGAEADAIAAENAAGADLASEVARQVKFISAGATQNLIADIGSRLAACVKNKHRRFHFAAVESAEPNAFALPGGYIYITGGLLELCRCRPDEIAFV
;
A
#
# COMPACT_ATOMS: atom_id res chain seq x y z
N MET A 1 -36.21 -6.98 14.18
CA MET A 1 -35.51 -7.35 12.93
C MET A 1 -34.30 -6.45 12.83
N TRP A 2 -33.13 -6.90 13.31
CA TRP A 2 -31.88 -6.13 13.39
C TRP A 2 -30.86 -6.70 12.39
N GLN A 3 -31.04 -6.41 11.10
CA GLN A 3 -30.24 -7.05 10.03
C GLN A 3 -29.34 -6.09 9.24
N SER A 4 -29.20 -4.81 9.61
CA SER A 4 -28.69 -3.82 8.63
C SER A 4 -27.74 -2.77 9.21
N LEU A 5 -26.66 -3.19 9.87
CA LEU A 5 -25.47 -2.34 10.06
C LEU A 5 -24.24 -2.98 9.41
N THR A 6 -24.11 -4.31 9.47
CA THR A 6 -23.00 -5.05 8.89
C THR A 6 -23.04 -5.15 7.36
N GLY A 7 -24.23 -5.14 6.75
CA GLY A 7 -24.38 -5.14 5.28
C GLY A 7 -23.80 -3.87 4.65
N ALA A 8 -24.15 -2.69 5.19
CA ALA A 8 -23.67 -1.41 4.67
C ALA A 8 -22.15 -1.24 4.79
N GLU A 9 -21.53 -1.73 5.88
CA GLU A 9 -20.07 -1.66 6.05
C GLU A 9 -19.33 -2.63 5.14
N ALA A 10 -19.80 -3.87 5.01
CA ALA A 10 -19.21 -4.86 4.11
C ALA A 10 -19.33 -4.43 2.65
N ASP A 11 -20.48 -3.88 2.25
CA ASP A 11 -20.71 -3.35 0.91
C ASP A 11 -19.83 -2.13 0.62
N ALA A 12 -19.65 -1.24 1.61
CA ALA A 12 -18.73 -0.11 1.50
C ALA A 12 -17.26 -0.55 1.35
N ILE A 13 -16.82 -1.55 2.12
CA ILE A 13 -15.47 -2.13 1.99
C ILE A 13 -15.30 -2.78 0.61
N ALA A 14 -16.30 -3.51 0.13
CA ALA A 14 -16.26 -4.12 -1.21
C ALA A 14 -16.15 -3.05 -2.31
N ALA A 15 -16.92 -1.96 -2.19
CA ALA A 15 -16.85 -0.83 -3.13
C ALA A 15 -15.48 -0.11 -3.08
N GLU A 16 -14.92 0.10 -1.88
CA GLU A 16 -13.57 0.67 -1.69
C GLU A 16 -12.51 -0.20 -2.38
N ASN A 17 -12.59 -1.51 -2.20
CA ASN A 17 -11.66 -2.46 -2.82
C ASN A 17 -11.77 -2.46 -4.35
N ALA A 18 -12.99 -2.41 -4.91
CA ALA A 18 -13.22 -2.37 -6.34
C ALA A 18 -12.63 -1.10 -6.96
N ALA A 19 -12.96 0.07 -6.41
CA ALA A 19 -12.40 1.35 -6.85
C ALA A 19 -10.87 1.38 -6.73
N GLY A 20 -10.35 0.81 -5.64
CA GLY A 20 -8.92 0.63 -5.41
C GLY A 20 -8.22 -0.17 -6.51
N ALA A 21 -8.80 -1.31 -6.88
CA ALA A 21 -8.26 -2.20 -7.92
C ALA A 21 -8.25 -1.53 -9.31
N ASP A 22 -9.29 -0.76 -9.63
CA ASP A 22 -9.37 0.00 -10.88
C ASP A 22 -8.27 1.08 -10.93
N LEU A 23 -8.12 1.86 -9.85
CA LEU A 23 -7.08 2.87 -9.74
C LEU A 23 -5.67 2.27 -9.75
N ALA A 24 -5.46 1.15 -9.06
CA ALA A 24 -4.18 0.44 -9.06
C ALA A 24 -3.81 -0.05 -10.47
N SER A 25 -4.80 -0.48 -11.24
CA SER A 25 -4.62 -0.87 -12.65
C SER A 25 -4.24 0.31 -13.55
N GLU A 26 -4.71 1.52 -13.23
CA GLU A 26 -4.32 2.74 -13.94
C GLU A 26 -2.91 3.17 -13.57
N VAL A 27 -2.58 3.18 -12.27
CA VAL A 27 -1.22 3.45 -11.78
C VAL A 27 -0.22 2.51 -12.45
N ALA A 28 -0.53 1.21 -12.52
CA ALA A 28 0.34 0.21 -13.15
C ALA A 28 0.61 0.46 -14.63
N ARG A 29 -0.22 1.23 -15.33
CA ARG A 29 0.01 1.65 -16.73
C ARG A 29 0.89 2.89 -16.84
N GLN A 30 0.89 3.74 -15.82
CA GLN A 30 1.54 5.05 -15.84
C GLN A 30 2.94 5.02 -15.19
N VAL A 31 3.17 4.10 -14.26
CA VAL A 31 4.43 4.02 -13.49
C VAL A 31 5.27 2.82 -13.90
N LYS A 32 6.57 2.94 -13.71
CA LYS A 32 7.49 1.81 -13.82
C LYS A 32 7.80 1.28 -12.43
N PHE A 33 7.70 -0.04 -12.24
CA PHE A 33 7.95 -0.68 -10.95
C PHE A 33 9.43 -1.02 -10.77
N ILE A 34 9.93 -0.86 -9.54
CA ILE A 34 11.26 -1.34 -9.15
C ILE A 34 11.15 -2.84 -8.86
N SER A 35 11.76 -3.66 -9.71
CA SER A 35 11.75 -5.13 -9.59
C SER A 35 12.92 -5.72 -8.80
N ALA A 36 13.76 -4.88 -8.19
CA ALA A 36 14.90 -5.35 -7.38
C ALA A 36 14.40 -6.15 -6.17
N GLY A 37 14.79 -7.43 -6.08
CA GLY A 37 14.32 -8.34 -5.03
C GLY A 37 14.63 -7.85 -3.61
N ALA A 38 15.79 -7.20 -3.40
CA ALA A 38 16.15 -6.63 -2.10
C ALA A 38 15.18 -5.51 -1.67
N THR A 39 14.83 -4.61 -2.58
CA THR A 39 13.88 -3.52 -2.32
C THR A 39 12.48 -4.05 -2.04
N GLN A 40 12.01 -5.00 -2.84
CA GLN A 40 10.69 -5.61 -2.65
C GLN A 40 10.61 -6.36 -1.32
N ASN A 41 11.66 -7.10 -0.95
CA ASN A 41 11.73 -7.79 0.34
C ASN A 41 11.75 -6.80 1.52
N LEU A 42 12.48 -5.70 1.40
CA LEU A 42 12.55 -4.66 2.43
C LEU A 42 11.17 -4.05 2.70
N ILE A 43 10.49 -3.58 1.66
CA ILE A 43 9.17 -2.95 1.83
C ILE A 43 8.12 -3.98 2.28
N ALA A 44 8.23 -5.24 1.84
CA ALA A 44 7.32 -6.30 2.25
C ALA A 44 7.49 -6.67 3.73
N ASP A 45 8.73 -6.76 4.24
CA ASP A 45 9.00 -7.03 5.66
C ASP A 45 8.43 -5.91 6.54
N ILE A 46 8.76 -4.66 6.20
CA ILE A 46 8.27 -3.48 6.92
C ILE A 46 6.75 -3.45 6.89
N GLY A 47 6.16 -3.55 5.70
CA GLY A 47 4.71 -3.51 5.51
C GLY A 47 3.98 -4.61 6.26
N SER A 48 4.51 -5.84 6.26
CA SER A 48 3.95 -6.97 7.02
C SER A 48 3.94 -6.71 8.53
N ARG A 49 5.05 -6.20 9.07
CA ARG A 49 5.17 -5.86 10.50
C ARG A 49 4.23 -4.73 10.90
N LEU A 50 4.09 -3.71 10.07
CA LEU A 50 3.17 -2.59 10.32
C LEU A 50 1.70 -3.06 10.22
N ALA A 51 1.35 -3.84 9.20
CA ALA A 51 0.02 -4.40 9.02
C ALA A 51 -0.40 -5.29 10.21
N ALA A 52 0.54 -6.02 10.80
CA ALA A 52 0.30 -6.83 12.00
C ALA A 52 -0.13 -5.99 13.22
N CYS A 53 0.21 -4.71 13.27
CA CYS A 53 -0.16 -3.78 14.34
C CYS A 53 -1.50 -3.04 14.09
N VAL A 54 -2.05 -3.11 12.87
CA VAL A 54 -3.32 -2.44 12.54
C VAL A 54 -4.50 -3.11 13.26
N LYS A 55 -5.38 -2.30 13.85
CA LYS A 55 -6.58 -2.77 14.60
C LYS A 55 -7.58 -3.50 13.72
N ASN A 56 -7.85 -2.96 12.52
CA ASN A 56 -8.79 -3.56 11.58
C ASN A 56 -8.09 -4.65 10.75
N LYS A 57 -8.29 -5.91 11.16
CA LYS A 57 -7.71 -7.09 10.51
C LYS A 57 -8.35 -7.46 9.17
N HIS A 58 -9.45 -6.81 8.79
CA HIS A 58 -10.08 -7.03 7.48
C HIS A 58 -9.43 -6.22 6.37
N ARG A 59 -8.55 -5.26 6.69
CA ARG A 59 -7.79 -4.51 5.70
C ARG A 59 -6.60 -5.34 5.20
N ARG A 60 -6.48 -5.43 3.88
CA ARG A 60 -5.31 -6.00 3.19
C ARG A 60 -4.47 -4.87 2.66
N PHE A 61 -3.15 -5.07 2.64
CA PHE A 61 -2.22 -4.07 2.14
C PHE A 61 -1.34 -4.66 1.04
N HIS A 62 -1.09 -3.87 0.01
CA HIS A 62 -0.25 -4.22 -1.12
C HIS A 62 0.83 -3.16 -1.26
N PHE A 63 2.09 -3.53 -1.01
CA PHE A 63 3.22 -2.60 -1.08
C PHE A 63 3.95 -2.78 -2.40
N ALA A 64 4.27 -1.69 -3.08
CA ALA A 64 5.07 -1.72 -4.30
C ALA A 64 6.02 -0.51 -4.37
N ALA A 65 7.23 -0.72 -4.85
CA ALA A 65 8.17 0.34 -5.14
C ALA A 65 8.07 0.77 -6.61
N VAL A 66 8.07 2.09 -6.86
CA VAL A 66 7.98 2.68 -8.21
C VAL A 66 9.20 3.55 -8.51
N GLU A 67 9.61 3.57 -9.78
CA GLU A 67 10.71 4.39 -10.27
C GLU A 67 10.26 5.85 -10.35
N SER A 68 10.75 6.65 -9.42
CA SER A 68 10.69 8.12 -9.45
C SER A 68 11.79 8.66 -8.55
N ALA A 69 12.50 9.69 -8.99
CA ALA A 69 13.53 10.37 -8.19
C ALA A 69 12.93 11.33 -7.14
N GLU A 70 11.68 11.74 -7.32
CA GLU A 70 10.99 12.59 -6.36
C GLU A 70 10.59 11.77 -5.12
N PRO A 71 11.05 12.14 -3.91
CA PRO A 71 10.69 11.43 -2.69
C PRO A 71 9.20 11.56 -2.39
N ASN A 72 8.47 10.45 -2.47
CA ASN A 72 7.04 10.42 -2.20
C ASN A 72 6.56 9.00 -1.82
N ALA A 73 5.42 8.94 -1.14
CA ALA A 73 4.65 7.73 -0.91
C ALA A 73 3.16 8.08 -0.97
N PHE A 74 2.36 7.22 -1.60
CA PHE A 74 0.92 7.44 -1.72
C PHE A 74 0.15 6.13 -1.58
N ALA A 75 -1.09 6.24 -1.08
CA ALA A 75 -1.98 5.11 -0.88
C ALA A 75 -3.25 5.27 -1.72
N LEU A 76 -3.76 4.14 -2.23
CA LEU A 76 -5.05 4.07 -2.90
C LEU A 76 -6.06 3.31 -2.04
N PRO A 77 -7.37 3.50 -2.29
CA PRO A 77 -8.43 2.67 -1.70
C PRO A 77 -8.12 1.17 -1.85
N GLY A 78 -8.60 0.35 -0.91
CA GLY A 78 -8.32 -1.10 -0.93
C GLY A 78 -6.91 -1.49 -0.47
N GLY A 79 -6.11 -0.53 -0.01
CA GLY A 79 -4.85 -0.78 0.69
C GLY A 79 -3.61 -0.90 -0.20
N TYR A 80 -3.64 -0.37 -1.42
CA TYR A 80 -2.43 -0.27 -2.24
C TYR A 80 -1.57 0.89 -1.75
N ILE A 81 -0.28 0.63 -1.52
CA ILE A 81 0.69 1.58 -1.00
C ILE A 81 1.89 1.55 -1.95
N TYR A 82 2.21 2.72 -2.50
CA TYR A 82 3.31 2.91 -3.44
C TYR A 82 4.38 3.79 -2.80
N ILE A 83 5.62 3.34 -2.88
CA ILE A 83 6.80 4.02 -2.35
C ILE A 83 7.72 4.36 -3.52
N THR A 84 8.15 5.61 -3.68
CA THR A 84 9.08 5.97 -4.76
C THR A 84 10.52 5.57 -4.43
N GLY A 85 11.31 5.28 -5.46
CA GLY A 85 12.76 5.09 -5.34
C GLY A 85 13.46 6.26 -4.63
N GLY A 86 13.08 7.50 -4.93
CA GLY A 86 13.60 8.70 -4.29
C GLY A 86 13.35 8.74 -2.78
N LEU A 87 12.21 8.21 -2.31
CA LEU A 87 11.93 8.11 -0.88
C LEU A 87 12.81 7.04 -0.22
N LEU A 88 13.01 5.90 -0.88
CA LEU A 88 13.89 4.84 -0.39
C LEU A 88 15.34 5.33 -0.28
N GLU A 89 15.81 6.09 -1.27
CA GLU A 89 17.13 6.71 -1.27
C GLU A 89 17.26 7.78 -0.17
N LEU A 90 16.24 8.62 0.00
CA LEU A 90 16.19 9.62 1.07
C LEU A 90 16.33 8.98 2.46
N CYS A 91 15.62 7.87 2.69
CA CYS A 91 15.69 7.07 3.90
C CYS A 91 16.92 6.13 3.94
N ARG A 92 17.84 6.21 2.97
CA ARG A 92 19.06 5.39 2.88
C ARG A 92 18.78 3.87 2.96
N CYS A 93 17.61 3.45 2.47
CA CYS A 93 17.12 2.08 2.60
C CYS A 93 17.08 1.55 4.05
N ARG A 94 16.97 2.43 5.05
CA ARG A 94 16.89 2.05 6.46
C ARG A 94 15.45 1.67 6.85
N PRO A 95 15.22 0.47 7.43
CA PRO A 95 13.88 0.01 7.72
C PRO A 95 13.09 0.89 8.68
N ASP A 96 13.77 1.46 9.68
CA ASP A 96 13.20 2.35 10.70
C ASP A 96 12.71 3.68 10.11
N GLU A 97 13.49 4.27 9.20
CA GLU A 97 13.13 5.52 8.54
C GLU A 97 11.99 5.31 7.54
N ILE A 98 12.01 4.21 6.77
CA ILE A 98 10.95 3.88 5.83
C ILE A 98 9.63 3.57 6.56
N ALA A 99 9.69 2.86 7.69
CA ALA A 99 8.50 2.50 8.47
C ALA A 99 7.82 3.69 9.14
N PHE A 100 8.53 4.81 9.30
CA PHE A 100 8.00 6.02 9.91
C PHE A 100 7.13 6.85 8.95
N VAL A 101 7.41 6.75 7.65
CA VAL A 101 6.69 7.48 6.58
C VAL A 101 5.34 6.82 6.31
#